data_AF-E1X2R5-F1
#
_entry.id   AF-E1X2R5-F1
#
_cell.length_a   1.000
_cell.length_b   1.000
_cell.length_c   1.000
_cell.angle_alpha   90.00
_cell.angle_beta   90.00
_cell.angle_gamma   90.00
#
_symmetry.space_group_name_H-M   'P 1'
#
loop_
_entity.id
_entity.type
_entity.pdbx_description
1 polymer ?
#
loop_
_entity_poly.entity_id
_entity_poly.type
_entity_poly.pdbx_seq_one_letter_code
_entity_poly.pdbx_strand_id
1 'polypeptide(L)'
;MTFVFSFGFIFLFYKISIDATSGFYIHYANFMAARTYLTVENNSANIAGSDGFAFQQAQNVFNSYKPEVMVTGFNGGISVNDPSSTPNKLYVGTVVDYSVPFSFSNLIGGRDPVFYKSETFLGREPTRSECLARVCKVMQDLGADCNTHVTFFDNGC
;
A
#
# COMPACT_ATOMS: atom_id res chain seq x y z
N MET A 1 1.89 -18.26 43.59
CA MET A 1 0.74 -17.99 42.69
C MET A 1 0.71 -16.52 42.27
N THR A 2 0.74 -15.56 43.19
CA THR A 2 0.79 -14.11 42.90
C THR A 2 1.98 -13.68 42.03
N PHE A 3 3.19 -14.18 42.31
CA PHE A 3 4.40 -13.88 41.52
C PHE A 3 4.26 -14.26 40.03
N VAL A 4 3.79 -15.48 39.75
CA VAL A 4 3.59 -15.97 38.37
C VAL A 4 2.54 -15.14 37.64
N PHE A 5 1.47 -14.76 38.33
CA PHE A 5 0.41 -13.92 37.77
C PHE A 5 0.93 -12.51 37.42
N SER A 6 1.68 -11.86 38.33
CA SER A 6 2.28 -10.55 38.08
C SER A 6 3.28 -10.57 36.91
N PHE A 7 4.15 -11.58 36.85
CA PHE A 7 5.08 -11.72 35.71
C PHE A 7 4.35 -12.00 34.40
N GLY A 8 3.33 -12.86 34.40
CA GLY A 8 2.51 -13.11 33.22
C GLY A 8 1.85 -11.85 32.68
N PHE A 9 1.37 -10.97 33.57
CA PHE A 9 0.79 -9.69 33.20
C PHE A 9 1.81 -8.72 32.57
N ILE A 10 3.03 -8.66 33.10
CA ILE A 10 4.11 -7.83 32.54
C ILE A 10 4.46 -8.29 31.13
N PHE A 11 4.61 -9.60 30.91
CA PHE A 11 4.89 -10.15 29.58
C PHE A 11 3.75 -9.93 28.59
N LEU A 12 2.49 -9.97 29.04
CA LEU A 12 1.34 -9.64 28.20
C LEU A 12 1.39 -8.19 27.70
N PHE A 13 1.61 -7.23 28.61
CA PHE A 13 1.73 -5.82 28.21
C PHE A 13 2.92 -5.59 27.29
N TYR A 14 4.07 -6.21 27.59
CA TYR A 14 5.25 -6.14 26.72
C TYR A 14 4.95 -6.67 25.31
N LYS A 15 4.20 -7.78 25.19
CA LYS A 15 3.79 -8.33 23.90
C LYS A 15 2.91 -7.37 23.12
N ILE A 16 1.88 -6.82 23.78
CA ILE A 16 0.97 -5.86 23.18
C ILE A 16 1.74 -4.63 22.68
N SER A 17 2.71 -4.14 23.44
CA SER A 17 3.56 -3.02 23.04
C SER A 17 4.43 -3.33 21.82
N ILE A 18 5.02 -4.53 21.74
CA ILE A 18 5.78 -4.96 20.57
C ILE A 18 4.87 -5.10 19.35
N ASP A 19 3.69 -5.69 19.50
CA ASP A 19 2.75 -5.91 18.40
C ASP A 19 2.21 -4.59 17.87
N ALA A 20 1.87 -3.65 18.76
CA ALA A 20 1.48 -2.30 18.37
C ALA A 20 2.60 -1.59 17.60
N THR A 21 3.84 -1.68 18.08
CA THR A 21 5.01 -1.07 17.42
C THR A 21 5.28 -1.68 16.04
N SER A 22 5.20 -3.01 15.97
CA SER A 22 5.34 -3.77 14.72
C SER A 22 4.24 -3.40 13.73
N GLY A 23 3.00 -3.24 14.21
CA GLY A 23 1.88 -2.77 13.40
C GLY A 23 2.13 -1.37 12.82
N PHE A 24 2.54 -0.41 13.65
CA PHE A 24 2.91 0.93 13.17
C PHE A 24 4.03 0.91 12.14
N TYR A 25 5.01 0.02 12.33
CA TYR A 25 6.10 -0.15 11.38
C TYR A 25 5.59 -0.60 10.00
N ILE A 26 4.75 -1.64 9.96
CA ILE A 26 4.16 -2.14 8.72
C ILE A 26 3.26 -1.09 8.08
N HIS A 27 2.46 -0.35 8.87
CA HIS A 27 1.66 0.77 8.35
C HIS A 27 2.52 1.86 7.73
N TYR A 28 3.65 2.21 8.34
CA TYR A 28 4.56 3.20 7.79
C TYR A 28 5.20 2.71 6.48
N ALA A 29 5.66 1.46 6.44
CA ALA A 29 6.22 0.86 5.22
C ALA A 29 5.17 0.80 4.09
N ASN A 30 3.94 0.40 4.42
CA ASN A 30 2.82 0.38 3.47
C ASN A 30 2.47 1.80 2.98
N PHE A 31 2.48 2.79 3.87
CA PHE A 31 2.23 4.18 3.52
C PHE A 31 3.28 4.72 2.53
N MET A 32 4.55 4.41 2.76
CA MET A 32 5.63 4.80 1.85
C MET A 32 5.50 4.11 0.50
N ALA A 33 5.15 2.82 0.48
CA ALA A 33 4.85 2.10 -0.75
C ALA A 33 3.65 2.68 -1.51
N ALA A 34 2.57 3.05 -0.81
CA ALA A 34 1.40 3.69 -1.39
C ALA A 34 1.73 5.03 -2.04
N ARG A 35 2.60 5.84 -1.42
CA ARG A 35 3.05 7.12 -2.02
C ARG A 35 3.86 6.91 -3.29
N THR A 36 4.68 5.87 -3.32
CA THR A 36 5.40 5.47 -4.54
C THR A 36 4.42 5.00 -5.60
N TYR A 37 3.44 4.16 -5.25
CA TYR A 37 2.38 3.74 -6.17
C TYR A 37 1.60 4.94 -6.73
N LEU A 38 1.29 5.92 -5.89
CA LEU A 38 0.54 7.12 -6.25
C LEU A 38 1.20 7.91 -7.39
N THR A 39 2.53 8.04 -7.37
CA THR A 39 3.27 9.05 -8.16
C THR A 39 4.15 8.45 -9.26
N VAL A 40 4.55 7.19 -9.15
CA VAL A 40 5.50 6.59 -10.09
C VAL A 40 4.85 6.40 -11.46
N GLU A 41 5.51 6.93 -12.49
CA GLU A 41 5.13 6.77 -13.88
C GLU A 41 6.37 6.36 -14.71
N ASN A 42 6.17 5.53 -15.74
CA ASN A 42 7.21 5.10 -16.68
C ASN A 42 7.19 5.84 -18.04
N ASN A 43 6.48 6.99 -18.13
CA ASN A 43 6.30 7.79 -19.35
C ASN A 43 5.86 6.93 -20.57
N SER A 44 5.10 5.87 -20.30
CA SER A 44 4.57 4.97 -21.33
C SER A 44 3.49 5.68 -22.14
N ALA A 45 3.44 5.42 -23.44
CA ALA A 45 2.35 5.86 -24.30
C ALA A 45 1.05 5.06 -24.06
N ASN A 46 1.14 3.93 -23.34
CA ASN A 46 0.00 3.06 -23.04
C ASN A 46 -0.56 3.36 -21.65
N ILE A 47 -1.85 3.72 -21.61
CA ILE A 47 -2.65 3.99 -20.40
C ILE A 47 -2.53 2.88 -19.36
N ALA A 48 -2.65 1.62 -19.77
CA ALA A 48 -2.62 0.47 -18.84
C ALA A 48 -1.20 0.02 -18.44
N GLY A 49 -0.15 0.55 -19.06
CA GLY A 49 1.22 0.05 -18.90
C GLY A 49 1.97 0.58 -17.67
N SER A 50 1.44 1.60 -16.99
CA SER A 50 2.15 2.26 -15.88
C SER A 50 1.81 1.68 -14.50
N ASP A 51 0.64 1.07 -14.32
CA ASP A 51 0.18 0.62 -12.99
C ASP A 51 1.00 -0.56 -12.47
N GLY A 52 1.29 -1.55 -13.34
CA GLY A 52 2.15 -2.68 -12.97
C GLY A 52 3.59 -2.24 -12.61
N PHE A 53 4.11 -1.23 -13.31
CA PHE A 53 5.41 -0.64 -12.98
C PHE A 53 5.38 0.11 -11.64
N ALA A 54 4.32 0.90 -11.40
CA ALA A 54 4.12 1.60 -10.14
C ALA A 54 4.04 0.61 -8.97
N PHE A 55 3.32 -0.51 -9.14
CA PHE A 55 3.24 -1.56 -8.13
C PHE A 55 4.60 -2.22 -7.86
N GLN A 56 5.38 -2.52 -8.91
CA GLN A 56 6.72 -3.07 -8.74
C GLN A 56 7.63 -2.12 -7.94
N GLN A 57 7.57 -0.82 -8.20
CA GLN A 57 8.34 0.16 -7.42
C GLN A 57 7.83 0.30 -5.99
N ALA A 58 6.51 0.27 -5.78
CA ALA A 58 5.92 0.26 -4.45
C ALA A 58 6.38 -0.98 -3.64
N GLN A 59 6.44 -2.15 -4.28
CA GLN A 59 6.95 -3.37 -3.66
C GLN A 59 8.43 -3.27 -3.32
N ASN A 60 9.26 -2.67 -4.19
CA ASN A 60 10.67 -2.41 -3.88
C ASN A 60 10.84 -1.50 -2.67
N VAL A 61 10.03 -0.43 -2.57
CA VAL A 61 10.04 0.49 -1.44
C VAL A 61 9.59 -0.22 -0.16
N PHE A 62 8.50 -0.98 -0.21
CA PHE A 62 8.04 -1.79 0.93
C PHE A 62 9.13 -2.75 1.42
N ASN A 63 9.77 -3.47 0.50
CA ASN A 63 10.82 -4.44 0.81
C ASN A 63 12.10 -3.77 1.33
N SER A 64 12.36 -2.51 0.97
CA SER A 64 13.52 -1.75 1.49
C SER A 64 13.46 -1.53 3.01
N TYR A 65 12.25 -1.53 3.58
CA TYR A 65 12.02 -1.51 5.03
C TYR A 65 12.27 -2.86 5.69
N LYS A 66 12.51 -3.95 4.95
CA LYS A 66 12.83 -5.28 5.52
C LYS A 66 11.83 -5.73 6.61
N PRO A 67 10.52 -5.80 6.30
CA PRO A 67 9.49 -6.15 7.28
C PRO A 67 9.75 -7.51 7.96
N GLU A 68 10.34 -8.47 7.23
CA GLU A 68 10.73 -9.80 7.75
C GLU A 68 11.78 -9.74 8.86
N VAL A 69 12.64 -8.71 8.88
CA VAL A 69 13.69 -8.54 9.88
C VAL A 69 13.18 -7.76 11.08
N MET A 70 12.31 -6.78 10.84
CA MET A 70 11.79 -5.89 11.88
C MET A 70 10.61 -6.49 12.65
N VAL A 71 9.84 -7.37 12.01
CA VAL A 71 8.67 -8.03 12.60
C VAL A 71 8.90 -9.54 12.56
N THR A 72 9.16 -10.12 13.73
CA THR A 72 9.38 -11.56 13.88
C THR A 72 8.17 -12.34 13.42
N GLY A 73 8.37 -13.26 12.46
CA GLY A 73 7.29 -14.11 11.93
C GLY A 73 6.38 -13.40 10.93
N PHE A 74 6.79 -12.25 10.38
CA PHE A 74 6.07 -11.62 9.29
C PHE A 74 5.98 -12.55 8.08
N ASN A 75 4.76 -12.79 7.62
CA ASN A 75 4.43 -13.65 6.48
C ASN A 75 3.57 -12.90 5.44
N GLY A 76 3.54 -11.57 5.54
CA GLY A 76 2.68 -10.73 4.72
C GLY A 76 3.30 -10.35 3.39
N GLY A 77 2.42 -9.90 2.49
CA GLY A 77 2.81 -9.32 1.21
C GLY A 77 2.03 -8.04 0.95
N ILE A 78 2.63 -7.14 0.18
CA ILE A 78 1.91 -5.98 -0.36
C ILE A 78 1.09 -6.40 -1.58
N SER A 79 -0.15 -5.96 -1.62
CA SER A 79 -1.06 -6.04 -2.76
C SER A 79 -1.60 -4.65 -3.08
N VAL A 80 -2.21 -4.51 -4.26
CA VAL A 80 -2.74 -3.24 -4.73
C VAL A 80 -4.21 -3.40 -5.13
N ASN A 81 -5.00 -2.40 -4.76
CA ASN A 81 -6.34 -2.19 -5.27
C ASN A 81 -6.22 -1.27 -6.49
N ASP A 82 -6.06 -1.85 -7.67
CA ASP A 82 -5.85 -1.05 -8.89
C ASP A 82 -7.10 -0.25 -9.27
N PRO A 83 -6.93 0.92 -9.92
CA PRO A 83 -8.04 1.69 -10.46
C PRO A 83 -8.87 0.90 -11.48
N SER A 84 -8.29 -0.09 -12.16
CA SER A 84 -8.98 -0.92 -13.17
C SER A 84 -9.78 -2.07 -12.55
N SER A 85 -9.28 -2.67 -11.46
CA SER A 85 -9.86 -3.86 -10.83
C SER A 85 -10.82 -3.54 -9.67
N THR A 86 -10.68 -2.37 -9.04
CA THR A 86 -11.44 -2.04 -7.84
C THR A 86 -12.85 -1.51 -8.17
N PRO A 87 -13.93 -2.09 -7.60
CA PRO A 87 -15.30 -1.60 -7.81
C PRO A 87 -15.51 -0.18 -7.28
N ASN A 88 -14.92 0.11 -6.12
CA ASN A 88 -14.95 1.44 -5.50
C ASN A 88 -13.63 2.18 -5.75
N LYS A 89 -13.66 3.21 -6.60
CA LYS A 89 -12.48 4.01 -6.93
C LYS A 89 -11.92 4.80 -5.73
N LEU A 90 -12.67 4.93 -4.63
CA LEU A 90 -12.20 5.54 -3.39
C LEU A 90 -11.19 4.65 -2.62
N TYR A 91 -11.11 3.35 -2.93
CA TYR A 91 -10.22 2.40 -2.24
C TYR A 91 -9.01 1.99 -3.07
N VAL A 92 -8.58 2.86 -3.99
CA VAL A 92 -7.37 2.65 -4.77
C VAL A 92 -6.15 2.91 -3.91
N GLY A 93 -5.19 1.98 -3.91
CA GLY A 93 -3.97 2.08 -3.12
C GLY A 93 -3.43 0.72 -2.73
N THR A 94 -2.62 0.65 -1.67
CA THR A 94 -1.93 -0.58 -1.28
C THR A 94 -2.48 -1.17 0.01
N VAL A 95 -2.43 -2.49 0.08
CA VAL A 95 -2.89 -3.28 1.22
C VAL A 95 -1.79 -4.26 1.61
N VAL A 96 -1.60 -4.46 2.91
CA VAL A 96 -0.71 -5.50 3.44
C VAL A 96 -1.52 -6.35 4.40
N ASP A 97 -1.66 -7.62 4.06
CA ASP A 97 -2.29 -8.64 4.90
C ASP A 97 -1.19 -9.53 5.48
N TYR A 98 -1.20 -9.73 6.80
CA TYR A 98 -0.22 -10.58 7.49
C TYR A 98 -0.83 -11.20 8.74
N SER A 99 -0.23 -12.28 9.24
CA SER A 99 -0.65 -12.90 10.49
C SER A 99 0.53 -13.19 11.40
N VAL A 100 0.38 -12.83 12.67
CA VAL A 100 1.42 -13.06 13.69
C VAL A 100 0.80 -13.67 14.95
N PRO A 101 1.54 -14.56 15.65
CA PRO A 101 1.08 -15.09 16.92
C PRO A 101 1.01 -13.99 17.97
N PHE A 102 -0.13 -13.87 18.66
CA PHE A 102 -0.32 -12.85 19.70
C PHE A 102 0.35 -13.23 21.02
N SER A 103 0.57 -14.53 21.31
CA SER A 103 1.12 -14.97 22.59
C SER A 103 2.60 -15.33 22.54
N PHE A 104 3.31 -15.08 23.65
CA PHE A 104 4.67 -15.60 23.88
C PHE A 104 4.66 -17.08 24.31
N SER A 105 3.55 -17.58 24.84
CA SER A 105 3.40 -18.98 25.24
C SER A 105 1.96 -19.44 25.08
N ASN A 106 1.79 -20.75 24.85
CA ASN A 106 0.48 -21.41 24.79
C ASN A 106 -0.35 -21.32 26.08
N LEU A 107 0.19 -20.73 27.15
CA LEU A 107 -0.45 -20.57 28.45
C LEU A 107 -1.07 -19.17 28.65
N ILE A 108 -0.57 -18.14 27.96
CA ILE A 108 -0.95 -16.73 28.18
C ILE A 108 -1.12 -16.04 26.82
N GLY A 109 -2.36 -15.67 26.48
CA GLY A 109 -2.66 -14.85 25.29
C GLY A 109 -3.27 -15.58 24.09
N GLY A 110 -3.80 -16.80 24.23
CA GLY A 110 -4.44 -17.52 23.12
C GLY A 110 -3.43 -18.14 22.13
N ARG A 111 -3.88 -19.17 21.39
CA ARG A 111 -3.01 -19.95 20.48
C ARG A 111 -3.11 -19.54 19.02
N ASP A 112 -4.22 -18.91 18.66
CA ASP A 112 -4.52 -18.62 17.27
C ASP A 112 -3.77 -17.35 16.82
N PRO A 113 -3.21 -17.36 15.61
CA PRO A 113 -2.59 -16.18 15.03
C PRO A 113 -3.64 -15.09 14.81
N VAL A 114 -3.26 -13.85 15.06
CA VAL A 114 -4.10 -12.69 14.77
C VAL A 114 -3.81 -12.25 13.35
N PHE A 115 -4.88 -12.02 12.58
CA PHE A 115 -4.81 -11.50 11.23
C PHE A 115 -4.86 -9.97 11.28
N TYR A 116 -3.83 -9.35 10.72
CA TYR A 116 -3.69 -7.91 10.63
C TYR A 116 -3.80 -7.48 9.18
N LYS A 117 -4.45 -6.32 8.99
CA LYS A 117 -4.59 -5.67 7.70
C LYS A 117 -4.13 -4.22 7.83
N SER A 118 -3.19 -3.83 6.96
CA SER A 118 -2.77 -2.45 6.80
C SER A 118 -3.27 -1.93 5.47
N GLU A 119 -4.04 -0.86 5.49
CA GLU A 119 -4.62 -0.26 4.28
C GLU A 119 -4.09 1.15 4.10
N THR A 120 -3.77 1.51 2.87
CA THR A 120 -3.42 2.89 2.51
C THR A 120 -4.00 3.23 1.14
N PHE A 121 -5.16 3.90 1.16
CA PHE A 121 -5.92 4.29 -0.02
C PHE A 121 -5.59 5.72 -0.46
N LEU A 122 -4.32 5.98 -0.80
CA LEU A 122 -3.90 7.29 -1.29
C LEU A 122 -4.34 7.58 -2.73
N GLY A 123 -4.88 6.58 -3.43
CA GLY A 123 -5.25 6.70 -4.84
C GLY A 123 -4.06 6.48 -5.76
N ARG A 124 -4.27 6.89 -7.02
CA ARG A 124 -3.28 6.85 -8.10
C ARG A 124 -3.41 8.12 -8.92
N GLU A 125 -2.31 8.84 -9.11
CA GLU A 125 -2.28 9.99 -10.02
C GLU A 125 -2.46 9.49 -11.45
N PRO A 126 -3.23 10.23 -12.27
CA PRO A 126 -3.38 9.88 -13.68
C PRO A 126 -2.03 9.92 -14.36
N THR A 127 -1.75 8.94 -15.22
CA THR A 127 -0.54 8.97 -16.04
C THR A 127 -0.62 10.08 -17.07
N ARG A 128 0.51 10.55 -17.59
CA ARG A 128 0.57 11.52 -18.70
C ARG A 128 -0.22 11.04 -19.92
N SER A 129 -0.24 9.74 -20.17
CA SER A 129 -1.04 9.16 -21.26
C SER A 129 -2.55 9.23 -21.01
N GLU A 130 -3.00 9.05 -19.76
CA GLU A 130 -4.40 9.25 -19.36
C GLU A 130 -4.80 10.72 -19.39
N CYS A 131 -3.90 11.60 -18.96
CA CYS A 131 -4.04 13.04 -19.08
C CYS A 131 -4.25 13.46 -20.53
N LEU A 132 -3.36 13.02 -21.42
CA LEU A 132 -3.46 13.30 -22.85
C LEU A 132 -4.80 12.79 -23.41
N ALA A 133 -5.23 11.57 -23.05
CA ALA A 133 -6.51 11.04 -23.51
C ALA A 133 -7.72 11.86 -23.01
N ARG A 134 -7.71 12.31 -21.74
CA ARG A 134 -8.77 13.14 -21.17
C ARG A 134 -8.84 14.51 -21.85
N VAL A 135 -7.70 15.15 -22.05
CA VAL A 135 -7.65 16.47 -22.70
C VAL A 135 -8.03 16.36 -24.18
N CYS A 136 -7.52 15.36 -24.91
CA CYS A 136 -7.93 15.10 -26.29
C CYS A 136 -9.45 14.92 -26.40
N LYS A 137 -10.06 14.20 -25.46
CA LYS A 137 -11.53 14.02 -25.44
C LYS A 137 -12.26 15.36 -25.31
N VAL A 138 -11.83 16.23 -24.39
CA VAL A 138 -12.43 17.56 -24.22
C VAL A 138 -12.23 18.44 -25.45
N MET A 139 -11.07 18.37 -26.11
CA MET A 139 -10.82 19.09 -27.35
C MET A 139 -11.71 18.61 -28.51
N GLN A 140 -11.90 17.30 -28.62
CA GLN A 140 -12.81 16.71 -29.61
C GLN A 140 -14.26 17.13 -29.37
N ASP A 141 -14.70 17.21 -28.12
CA ASP A 141 -16.03 17.71 -27.75
C ASP A 141 -16.23 19.19 -28.14
N LEU A 142 -15.13 19.96 -28.25
CA LEU A 142 -15.13 21.35 -28.73
C LEU A 142 -14.92 21.47 -30.26
N GLY A 143 -14.79 20.35 -30.98
CA GLY A 143 -14.61 20.32 -32.44
C GLY A 143 -13.17 20.46 -32.92
N ALA A 144 -12.17 20.33 -32.04
CA ALA A 144 -10.75 20.33 -32.39
C ALA A 144 -10.20 18.90 -32.59
N ASP A 145 -9.16 18.76 -33.41
CA ASP A 145 -8.48 17.48 -33.65
C ASP A 145 -7.22 17.35 -32.77
N CYS A 146 -6.96 16.15 -32.26
CA CYS A 146 -5.79 15.81 -31.43
C CYS A 146 -4.66 15.11 -32.21
N ASN A 147 -4.79 14.98 -33.54
CA ASN A 147 -3.88 14.18 -34.37
C ASN A 147 -2.51 14.81 -34.69
N THR A 148 -2.25 16.10 -34.39
CA THR A 148 -1.00 16.76 -34.83
C THR A 148 -0.37 17.67 -33.78
N HIS A 149 0.89 17.39 -33.40
CA HIS A 149 1.88 18.24 -32.72
C HIS A 149 1.36 19.36 -31.79
N VAL A 150 0.37 19.07 -30.94
CA VAL A 150 -0.12 20.03 -29.95
C VAL A 150 0.78 19.95 -28.72
N THR A 151 1.39 21.07 -28.33
CA THR A 151 2.10 21.14 -27.04
C THR A 151 1.06 21.37 -25.96
N PHE A 152 0.69 20.31 -25.25
CA PHE A 152 -0.12 20.42 -24.05
C PHE A 152 0.75 21.00 -22.94
N PHE A 153 0.49 22.25 -22.57
CA PHE A 153 1.04 22.82 -21.35
C PHE A 153 0.16 22.32 -20.20
N ASP A 154 0.59 21.24 -19.58
CA ASP A 154 -0.13 20.58 -18.50
C ASP A 154 0.54 20.90 -17.16
N ASN A 155 -0.16 21.62 -16.28
CA ASN A 155 0.29 21.94 -14.91
C ASN A 155 -0.01 20.78 -13.95
N GLY A 156 0.12 19.55 -14.45
CA GLY A 156 -0.52 18.37 -13.89
C GLY A 156 -2.02 18.43 -14.15
N CYS A 157 -2.57 17.39 -14.79
CA CYS A 157 -3.88 16.96 -14.35
C CYS A 157 -3.83 16.70 -12.84
#